data_AF-A0A150PHP7-F1
#
_entry.id   AF-A0A150PHP7-F1
#
_cell.length_a   1.000
_cell.length_b   1.000
_cell.length_c   1.000
_cell.angle_alpha   90.00
_cell.angle_beta   90.00
_cell.angle_gamma   90.00
#
_symmetry.space_group_name_H-M   'P 1'
#
loop_
_entity.id
_entity.type
_entity.pdbx_description
1 polymer ?
#
loop_
_entity_poly.entity_id
_entity_poly.type
_entity_poly.pdbx_seq_one_letter_code
_entity_poly.pdbx_strand_id
1 'polypeptide(L)'
;MVTTGGGGELYTGTLGARDAYTAGFSGTSSASAVVSGAVAVVQSVAQQASGPLTPQQLRDLLVSSGKPQQGGLSREIGPLPDVAAAASLAVDPGSCGDNVCSAFESCQSCEVDCGPCSTCVPSGCESATQVTLPYVMNGSVDSCVFFTGPGSNMNSWNMTAVELNGVSFLNTWVAASNYPPTCDGGYYLRVDGDFAWSHIEAN
;
A
#
# COMPACT_ATOMS: atom_id res chain seq x y z
N MET A 1 -9.77 -36.81 15.94
CA MET A 1 -10.45 -36.07 17.02
C MET A 1 -9.39 -35.71 18.04
N VAL A 2 -8.99 -34.43 18.11
CA VAL A 2 -8.00 -33.96 19.10
C VAL A 2 -8.78 -33.51 20.32
N THR A 3 -8.69 -34.25 21.42
CA THR A 3 -9.22 -33.86 22.74
C THR A 3 -8.04 -33.48 23.62
N THR A 4 -7.83 -32.20 23.88
CA THR A 4 -6.84 -31.73 24.87
C THR A 4 -7.56 -31.28 26.14
N GLY A 5 -6.94 -31.55 27.29
CA GLY A 5 -7.52 -31.28 28.60
C GLY A 5 -7.97 -29.83 28.77
N GLY A 6 -9.17 -29.66 29.32
CA GLY A 6 -9.79 -28.37 29.58
C GLY A 6 -11.19 -28.57 30.14
N GLY A 7 -11.63 -27.67 31.03
CA GLY A 7 -13.00 -27.45 31.52
C GLY A 7 -13.74 -28.59 32.24
N GLY A 8 -13.57 -29.85 31.84
CA GLY A 8 -14.31 -31.00 32.35
C GLY A 8 -15.76 -31.08 31.87
N GLU A 9 -16.14 -30.33 30.84
CA GLU A 9 -17.54 -30.19 30.38
C GLU A 9 -18.12 -31.47 29.75
N LEU A 10 -17.26 -32.37 29.23
CA LEU A 10 -17.68 -33.67 28.72
C LEU A 10 -17.44 -34.81 29.71
N TYR A 11 -16.36 -34.74 30.49
CA TYR A 11 -16.02 -35.74 31.49
C TYR A 11 -15.12 -35.12 32.56
N THR A 12 -15.47 -35.33 33.82
CA THR A 12 -14.63 -35.07 35.00
C THR A 12 -14.45 -36.39 35.73
N GLY A 13 -13.34 -37.06 35.46
CA GLY A 13 -13.04 -38.32 36.12
C GLY A 13 -12.60 -38.14 37.57
N THR A 14 -12.32 -39.26 38.23
CA THR A 14 -11.94 -39.32 39.65
C THR A 14 -10.56 -38.76 39.96
N LEU A 15 -9.73 -38.46 38.95
CA LEU A 15 -8.38 -37.87 39.12
C LEU A 15 -8.38 -36.33 38.99
N GLY A 16 -9.55 -35.70 38.90
CA GLY A 16 -9.71 -34.25 38.89
C GLY A 16 -9.25 -33.61 37.56
N ALA A 17 -8.53 -32.49 37.61
CA ALA A 17 -8.09 -31.78 36.40
C ALA A 17 -7.20 -32.61 35.45
N ARG A 18 -6.70 -33.77 35.89
CA ARG A 18 -5.82 -34.66 35.12
C ARG A 18 -6.56 -35.68 34.23
N ASP A 19 -7.84 -35.89 34.46
CA ASP A 19 -8.72 -36.73 33.64
C ASP A 19 -10.02 -36.00 33.26
N ALA A 20 -9.94 -34.66 33.19
CA ALA A 20 -11.03 -33.81 32.75
C ALA A 20 -10.93 -33.51 31.24
N TYR A 21 -12.00 -33.78 30.49
CA TYR A 21 -12.11 -33.51 29.06
C TYR A 21 -13.29 -32.56 28.76
N THR A 22 -13.11 -31.68 27.77
CA THR A 22 -14.16 -30.80 27.25
C THR A 22 -14.36 -31.02 25.74
N ALA A 23 -15.58 -30.73 25.26
CA ALA A 23 -15.94 -30.66 23.85
C ALA A 23 -15.48 -29.35 23.21
N GLY A 24 -15.31 -28.31 24.03
CA GLY A 24 -15.05 -26.95 23.61
C GLY A 24 -13.56 -26.67 23.53
N PHE A 25 -13.08 -26.29 22.36
CA PHE A 25 -11.77 -25.67 22.21
C PHE A 25 -11.99 -24.17 21.99
N SER A 26 -11.72 -23.36 23.01
CA SER A 26 -11.88 -21.90 22.92
C SER A 26 -10.71 -21.19 23.59
N GLY A 27 -10.26 -20.09 22.98
CA GLY A 27 -9.15 -19.26 23.48
C GLY A 27 -8.11 -18.91 22.41
N THR A 28 -7.16 -18.06 22.77
CA THR A 28 -6.08 -17.60 21.88
C THR A 28 -5.20 -18.74 21.37
N SER A 29 -4.99 -19.79 22.17
CA SER A 29 -4.21 -20.98 21.77
C SER A 29 -4.80 -21.70 20.55
N SER A 30 -6.13 -21.72 20.42
CA SER A 30 -6.83 -22.28 19.27
C SER A 30 -6.69 -21.39 18.04
N ALA A 31 -6.77 -20.07 18.24
CA ALA A 31 -6.57 -19.09 17.19
C ALA A 31 -5.13 -19.15 16.64
N SER A 32 -4.12 -19.31 17.50
CA SER A 32 -2.72 -19.47 17.07
C SER A 32 -2.53 -20.68 16.17
N ALA A 33 -3.13 -21.83 16.50
CA ALA A 33 -3.04 -23.04 15.69
C ALA A 33 -3.71 -22.87 14.30
N VAL A 34 -4.85 -22.17 14.24
CA VAL A 34 -5.53 -21.85 12.97
C VAL A 34 -4.66 -20.96 12.09
N VAL A 35 -4.06 -19.91 12.66
CA VAL A 35 -3.16 -19.01 11.92
C VAL A 35 -1.92 -19.77 11.44
N SER A 36 -1.30 -20.60 12.29
CA SER A 36 -0.15 -21.42 11.89
C SER A 36 -0.48 -22.39 10.74
N GLY A 37 -1.67 -23.00 10.76
CA GLY A 37 -2.15 -23.84 9.67
C GLY A 37 -2.35 -23.08 8.36
N ALA A 38 -2.97 -21.89 8.43
CA ALA A 38 -3.18 -21.01 7.27
C ALA A 38 -1.84 -20.59 6.64
N VAL A 39 -0.90 -20.14 7.46
CA VAL A 39 0.48 -19.79 7.05
C VAL A 39 1.14 -20.97 6.32
N ALA A 40 1.08 -22.18 6.89
CA ALA A 40 1.72 -23.36 6.29
C ALA A 40 1.13 -23.70 4.91
N VAL A 41 -0.20 -23.63 4.76
CA VAL A 41 -0.86 -23.92 3.48
C VAL A 41 -0.51 -22.86 2.44
N VAL A 42 -0.67 -21.58 2.77
CA VAL A 42 -0.41 -20.46 1.84
C VAL A 42 1.06 -20.43 1.41
N GLN A 43 1.99 -20.65 2.35
CA GLN A 43 3.43 -20.74 2.03
C GLN A 43 3.75 -21.93 1.12
N SER A 44 3.05 -23.06 1.29
CA SER A 44 3.23 -24.24 0.42
C SER A 44 2.71 -24.00 -0.99
N VAL A 45 1.67 -23.18 -1.15
CA VAL A 45 1.13 -22.78 -2.46
C VAL A 45 2.08 -21.80 -3.15
N ALA A 46 2.52 -20.75 -2.45
CA ALA A 46 3.48 -19.79 -2.99
C ALA A 46 4.78 -20.47 -3.42
N GLN A 47 5.33 -21.36 -2.59
CA GLN A 47 6.54 -22.13 -2.87
C GLN A 47 6.46 -22.92 -4.20
N GLN A 48 5.27 -23.40 -4.57
CA GLN A 48 5.06 -24.15 -5.82
C GLN A 48 4.82 -23.25 -7.03
N ALA A 49 4.35 -22.02 -6.83
CA ALA A 49 4.03 -21.09 -7.92
C ALA A 49 5.21 -20.17 -8.27
N SER A 50 5.62 -19.33 -7.32
CA SER A 50 6.55 -18.20 -7.53
C SER A 50 7.73 -18.21 -6.56
N GLY A 51 7.72 -19.07 -5.54
CA GLY A 51 8.74 -19.17 -4.51
C GLY A 51 8.22 -18.80 -3.11
N PRO A 52 9.04 -18.96 -2.06
CA PRO A 52 8.61 -18.67 -0.70
C PRO A 52 8.32 -17.19 -0.51
N LEU A 53 7.17 -16.87 0.10
CA LEU A 53 6.89 -15.50 0.55
C LEU A 53 7.74 -15.16 1.76
N THR A 54 8.13 -13.89 1.87
CA THR A 54 8.72 -13.37 3.11
C THR A 54 7.68 -13.35 4.23
N PRO A 55 8.09 -13.37 5.51
CA PRO A 55 7.15 -13.29 6.63
C PRO A 55 6.23 -12.06 6.57
N GLN A 56 6.72 -10.95 6.01
CA GLN A 56 5.96 -9.73 5.86
C GLN A 56 4.89 -9.87 4.76
N GLN A 57 5.28 -10.29 3.56
CA GLN A 57 4.34 -10.54 2.46
C GLN A 57 3.27 -11.56 2.85
N LEU A 58 3.64 -12.64 3.54
CA LEU A 58 2.70 -13.66 3.97
C LEU A 58 1.71 -13.14 5.03
N ARG A 59 2.18 -12.27 5.94
CA ARG A 59 1.31 -11.61 6.92
C ARG A 59 0.36 -10.64 6.24
N ASP A 60 0.87 -9.80 5.36
CA ASP A 60 0.09 -8.78 4.66
C ASP A 60 -1.01 -9.46 3.84
N LEU A 61 -0.65 -10.51 3.10
CA LEU A 61 -1.57 -11.36 2.33
C LEU A 61 -2.68 -11.97 3.19
N LEU A 62 -2.35 -12.53 4.37
CA LEU A 62 -3.34 -13.13 5.27
C LEU A 62 -4.25 -12.09 5.94
N VAL A 63 -3.74 -10.89 6.21
CA VAL A 63 -4.51 -9.79 6.80
C VAL A 63 -5.49 -9.24 5.77
N SER A 64 -5.03 -8.99 4.55
CA SER A 64 -5.85 -8.35 3.53
C SER A 64 -6.90 -9.27 2.91
N SER A 65 -6.57 -10.54 2.68
CA SER A 65 -7.51 -11.53 2.14
C SER A 65 -8.44 -12.13 3.20
N GLY A 66 -8.17 -11.84 4.48
CA GLY A 66 -8.95 -12.36 5.59
C GLY A 66 -10.37 -11.78 5.65
N LYS A 67 -11.31 -12.57 6.16
CA LYS A 67 -12.70 -12.13 6.33
C LYS A 67 -12.77 -11.03 7.38
N PRO A 68 -13.47 -9.91 7.12
CA PRO A 68 -13.60 -8.82 8.09
C PRO A 68 -14.09 -9.30 9.44
N GLN A 69 -13.56 -8.68 10.50
CA GLN A 69 -13.99 -8.98 11.87
C GLN A 69 -15.50 -8.79 12.02
N GLN A 70 -16.18 -9.79 12.55
CA GLN A 70 -17.60 -9.74 12.85
C GLN A 70 -17.83 -9.67 14.36
N GLY A 71 -18.75 -8.79 14.79
CA GLY A 71 -19.08 -8.58 16.19
C GLY A 71 -18.01 -7.79 16.97
N GLY A 72 -18.45 -6.89 17.85
CA GLY A 72 -17.55 -6.14 18.74
C GLY A 72 -16.44 -5.39 18.02
N LEU A 73 -16.78 -4.57 17.01
CA LEU A 73 -15.83 -3.78 16.21
C LEU A 73 -14.97 -2.79 17.03
N SER A 74 -15.33 -2.56 18.29
CA SER A 74 -14.53 -1.80 19.26
C SER A 74 -13.33 -2.58 19.82
N ARG A 75 -13.16 -3.85 19.43
CA ARG A 75 -12.02 -4.70 19.81
C ARG A 75 -11.17 -4.97 18.57
N GLU A 76 -9.86 -4.99 18.72
CA GLU A 76 -8.91 -5.22 17.63
C GLU A 76 -8.54 -6.70 17.52
N ILE A 77 -9.50 -7.56 17.16
CA ILE A 77 -9.26 -9.00 16.96
C ILE A 77 -8.58 -9.23 15.59
N GLY A 78 -8.95 -8.41 14.60
CA GLY A 78 -8.46 -8.50 13.24
C GLY A 78 -9.28 -9.48 12.37
N PRO A 79 -8.96 -9.54 11.07
CA PRO A 79 -9.67 -10.38 10.12
C PRO A 79 -9.39 -11.87 10.36
N LEU A 80 -10.39 -12.71 10.10
CA LEU A 80 -10.28 -14.17 10.17
C LEU A 80 -9.56 -14.68 8.91
N PRO A 81 -8.47 -15.46 9.01
CA PRO A 81 -7.76 -15.96 7.82
C PRO A 81 -8.67 -16.70 6.83
N ASP A 82 -8.63 -16.30 5.56
CA ASP A 82 -9.28 -17.00 4.45
C ASP A 82 -8.21 -17.66 3.58
N VAL A 83 -7.98 -18.95 3.81
CA VAL A 83 -6.92 -19.70 3.13
C VAL A 83 -7.19 -19.83 1.63
N ALA A 84 -8.46 -19.86 1.20
CA ALA A 84 -8.80 -19.98 -0.21
C ALA A 84 -8.46 -18.69 -0.96
N ALA A 85 -8.89 -17.54 -0.43
CA ALA A 85 -8.56 -16.24 -1.00
C ALA A 85 -7.03 -15.99 -0.99
N ALA A 86 -6.37 -16.23 0.14
CA ALA A 86 -4.92 -16.09 0.25
C ALA A 86 -4.15 -17.01 -0.70
N ALA A 87 -4.61 -18.26 -0.90
CA ALA A 87 -3.93 -19.21 -1.77
C ALA A 87 -4.01 -18.81 -3.25
N SER A 88 -5.14 -18.26 -3.72
CA SER A 88 -5.24 -17.73 -5.09
C SER A 88 -4.24 -16.61 -5.35
N LEU A 89 -4.10 -15.70 -4.39
CA LEU A 89 -3.19 -14.55 -4.47
C LEU A 89 -1.73 -14.95 -4.25
N ALA A 90 -1.46 -16.03 -3.52
CA ALA A 90 -0.12 -16.60 -3.38
C ALA A 90 0.43 -17.17 -4.69
N VAL A 91 -0.44 -17.59 -5.62
CA VAL A 91 -0.03 -18.08 -6.95
C VAL A 91 0.36 -16.93 -7.88
N ASP A 92 -0.26 -15.76 -7.70
CA ASP A 92 0.01 -14.55 -8.47
C ASP A 92 -0.05 -13.31 -7.55
N PRO A 93 1.03 -13.02 -6.80
CA PRO A 93 1.06 -11.94 -5.81
C PRO A 93 1.08 -10.52 -6.43
N GLY A 94 0.67 -10.38 -7.70
CA GLY A 94 0.40 -9.12 -8.39
C GLY A 94 -0.90 -9.14 -9.19
N SER A 95 -1.86 -9.98 -8.77
CA SER A 95 -3.17 -10.10 -9.42
C SER A 95 -4.12 -9.01 -8.94
N CYS A 96 -4.36 -8.06 -9.83
CA CYS A 96 -5.31 -6.98 -9.60
C CYS A 96 -6.74 -7.46 -9.26
N GLY A 97 -7.38 -6.78 -8.30
CA GLY A 97 -8.71 -7.03 -7.73
C GLY A 97 -8.73 -7.70 -6.34
N ASP A 98 -7.61 -7.73 -5.61
CA ASP A 98 -7.46 -8.45 -4.34
C ASP A 98 -7.53 -7.59 -3.06
N ASN A 99 -7.73 -6.28 -3.22
CA ASN A 99 -7.73 -5.25 -2.18
C ASN A 99 -6.38 -5.08 -1.45
N VAL A 100 -5.27 -5.47 -2.07
CA VAL A 100 -3.90 -5.30 -1.58
C VAL A 100 -3.08 -4.51 -2.60
N CYS A 101 -2.44 -3.44 -2.16
CA CYS A 101 -1.41 -2.82 -2.98
C CYS A 101 -0.06 -3.51 -2.72
N SER A 102 0.21 -4.62 -3.41
CA SER A 102 1.47 -5.36 -3.26
C SER A 102 2.65 -4.65 -3.93
N ALA A 103 3.88 -5.09 -3.64
CA ALA A 103 5.09 -4.51 -4.26
C ALA A 103 5.20 -4.77 -5.78
N PHE A 104 4.34 -5.62 -6.35
CA PHE A 104 4.28 -5.91 -7.78
C PHE A 104 3.12 -5.20 -8.48
N GLU A 105 2.31 -4.47 -7.72
CA GLU A 105 1.22 -3.65 -8.21
C GLU A 105 1.55 -2.17 -8.00
N SER A 106 1.07 -1.35 -8.91
CA SER A 106 1.07 0.09 -8.77
C SER A 106 -0.33 0.59 -9.06
N CYS A 107 -0.61 1.85 -8.71
CA CYS A 107 -1.85 2.48 -9.12
C CYS A 107 -2.04 2.47 -10.66
N GLN A 108 -0.97 2.28 -11.46
CA GLN A 108 -1.02 2.19 -12.93
C GLN A 108 -1.30 0.78 -13.45
N SER A 109 -0.86 -0.26 -12.75
CA SER A 109 -1.12 -1.66 -13.13
C SER A 109 -2.36 -2.24 -12.44
N CYS A 110 -2.75 -1.69 -11.29
CA CYS A 110 -3.94 -2.08 -10.56
C CYS A 110 -4.53 -0.95 -9.68
N GLU A 111 -5.30 -0.07 -10.32
CA GLU A 111 -6.04 1.00 -9.64
C GLU A 111 -7.09 0.48 -8.64
N VAL A 112 -7.62 -0.73 -8.90
CA VAL A 112 -8.65 -1.37 -8.07
C VAL A 112 -8.16 -1.64 -6.64
N ASP A 113 -6.86 -1.93 -6.47
CA ASP A 113 -6.29 -2.30 -5.16
C ASP A 113 -5.32 -1.25 -4.61
N CYS A 114 -4.51 -0.62 -5.48
CA CYS A 114 -3.58 0.44 -5.09
C CYS A 114 -4.23 1.81 -4.97
N GLY A 115 -5.54 1.89 -5.23
CA GLY A 115 -6.28 3.14 -5.31
C GLY A 115 -5.95 3.93 -6.57
N PRO A 116 -6.69 5.03 -6.80
CA PRO A 116 -6.47 5.88 -7.96
C PRO A 116 -5.04 6.43 -7.94
N CYS A 117 -4.39 6.50 -9.12
CA CYS A 117 -3.14 7.26 -9.27
C CYS A 117 -3.45 8.73 -9.02
N SER A 118 -3.40 9.18 -7.77
CA SER A 118 -3.99 10.45 -7.39
C SER A 118 -3.32 11.15 -6.21
N THR A 119 -2.00 11.05 -6.08
CA THR A 119 -1.28 11.97 -5.16
C THR A 119 -0.01 12.59 -5.71
N CYS A 120 0.44 12.23 -6.92
CA CYS A 120 1.65 12.83 -7.46
C CYS A 120 1.59 13.32 -8.89
N VAL A 121 0.49 13.14 -9.61
CA VAL A 121 0.24 13.95 -10.81
C VAL A 121 -0.66 15.09 -10.33
N PRO A 122 -0.21 16.36 -10.37
CA PRO A 122 -1.10 17.49 -10.04
C PRO A 122 -2.34 17.45 -10.94
N SER A 123 -3.49 17.90 -10.43
CA SER A 123 -4.74 17.89 -11.19
C SER A 123 -4.59 18.64 -12.51
N GLY A 124 -4.93 18.00 -13.64
CA GLY A 124 -4.77 18.57 -14.98
C GLY A 124 -3.40 18.34 -15.64
N CYS A 125 -2.49 17.60 -14.97
CA CYS A 125 -1.18 17.26 -15.51
C CYS A 125 -1.06 15.86 -16.10
N GLU A 126 -2.18 15.16 -16.38
CA GLU A 126 -2.16 13.79 -16.92
C GLU A 126 -1.56 13.70 -18.33
N SER A 127 -1.59 14.81 -19.08
CA SER A 127 -0.99 14.97 -20.41
C SER A 127 0.19 15.94 -20.42
N ALA A 128 0.97 15.97 -19.33
CA ALA A 128 2.11 16.88 -19.19
C ALA A 128 3.11 16.74 -20.36
N THR A 129 3.59 17.87 -20.85
CA THR A 129 4.56 17.89 -21.96
C THR A 129 5.94 17.51 -21.44
N GLN A 130 6.60 16.55 -22.08
CA GLN A 130 7.96 16.18 -21.69
C GLN A 130 8.95 17.29 -22.03
N VAL A 131 9.75 17.70 -21.05
CA VAL A 131 10.80 18.73 -21.17
C VAL A 131 12.12 18.22 -20.62
N THR A 132 13.21 18.90 -20.97
CA THR A 132 14.55 18.67 -20.42
C THR A 132 14.97 19.84 -19.55
N LEU A 133 15.72 19.56 -18.48
CA LEU A 133 16.32 20.61 -17.65
C LEU A 133 17.60 21.19 -18.31
N PRO A 134 17.90 22.49 -18.15
CA PRO A 134 17.13 23.47 -17.39
C PRO A 134 15.86 23.90 -18.14
N TYR A 135 14.77 23.99 -17.39
CA TYR A 135 13.48 24.48 -17.86
C TYR A 135 13.24 25.89 -17.29
N VAL A 136 12.95 26.86 -18.15
CA VAL A 136 12.68 28.24 -17.74
C VAL A 136 11.44 28.74 -18.45
N MET A 137 10.54 29.36 -17.69
CA MET A 137 9.34 29.99 -18.22
C MET A 137 9.20 31.40 -17.62
N ASN A 138 8.86 32.36 -18.48
CA ASN A 138 8.60 33.75 -18.12
C ASN A 138 7.27 34.19 -18.72
N GLY A 139 6.50 34.97 -17.96
CA GLY A 139 5.22 35.50 -18.37
C GLY A 139 4.04 34.65 -17.92
N SER A 140 2.85 34.98 -18.42
CA SER A 140 1.64 34.27 -18.05
C SER A 140 1.65 32.84 -18.59
N VAL A 141 1.32 31.88 -17.74
CA VAL A 141 1.32 30.45 -18.06
C VAL A 141 0.21 29.75 -17.31
N ASP A 142 -0.35 28.70 -17.92
CA ASP A 142 -1.13 27.66 -17.26
C ASP A 142 -0.79 26.36 -17.99
N SER A 143 0.16 25.59 -17.45
CA SER A 143 0.65 24.38 -18.12
C SER A 143 1.25 23.37 -17.16
N CYS A 144 1.36 22.14 -17.64
CA CYS A 144 2.03 21.04 -16.96
C CYS A 144 3.17 20.49 -17.81
N VAL A 145 4.34 20.32 -17.20
CA VAL A 145 5.51 19.73 -17.84
C VAL A 145 6.04 18.54 -17.05
N PHE A 146 6.71 17.61 -17.72
CA PHE A 146 7.31 16.42 -17.09
C PHE A 146 8.81 16.34 -17.42
N PHE A 147 9.63 16.07 -16.41
CA PHE A 147 11.07 15.87 -16.58
C PHE A 147 11.59 14.69 -15.73
N THR A 148 12.59 13.95 -16.23
CA THR A 148 13.02 12.66 -15.66
C THR A 148 14.19 12.74 -14.66
N GLY A 149 14.76 13.91 -14.41
CA GLY A 149 15.87 14.09 -13.47
C GLY A 149 15.62 15.27 -12.52
N PRO A 150 16.06 15.21 -11.26
CA PRO A 150 15.72 16.23 -10.26
C PRO A 150 16.44 17.57 -10.48
N GLY A 151 17.46 17.61 -11.35
CA GLY A 151 18.27 18.80 -11.56
C GLY A 151 19.05 19.19 -10.29
N SER A 152 19.26 20.50 -10.12
CA SER A 152 19.93 21.14 -9.01
C SER A 152 18.97 21.90 -8.08
N ASN A 153 18.01 22.64 -8.63
CA ASN A 153 17.08 23.48 -7.85
C ASN A 153 15.92 23.98 -8.69
N MET A 154 14.88 24.46 -8.01
CA MET A 154 13.76 25.16 -8.62
C MET A 154 13.51 26.46 -7.87
N ASN A 155 13.19 27.50 -8.61
CA ASN A 155 12.92 28.82 -8.07
C ASN A 155 11.76 29.45 -8.82
N SER A 156 10.86 30.11 -8.10
CA SER A 156 9.72 30.80 -8.71
C SER A 156 9.38 32.10 -7.99
N TRP A 157 8.77 33.03 -8.72
CA TRP A 157 8.17 34.24 -8.16
C TRP A 157 7.01 34.74 -9.03
N ASN A 158 6.07 35.46 -8.40
CA ASN A 158 4.85 35.97 -9.03
C ASN A 158 4.03 34.88 -9.74
N MET A 159 4.08 33.64 -9.26
CA MET A 159 3.25 32.53 -9.70
C MET A 159 1.97 32.45 -8.84
N THR A 160 0.92 31.84 -9.38
CA THR A 160 -0.35 31.52 -8.72
C THR A 160 -0.38 30.07 -8.25
N ALA A 161 0.24 29.15 -9.00
CA ALA A 161 0.50 27.78 -8.57
C ALA A 161 1.85 27.27 -9.09
N VAL A 162 2.58 26.57 -8.22
CA VAL A 162 3.75 25.77 -8.56
C VAL A 162 3.65 24.49 -7.76
N GLU A 163 3.38 23.37 -8.42
CA GLU A 163 3.23 22.07 -7.77
C GLU A 163 4.14 21.06 -8.45
N LEU A 164 5.01 20.43 -7.66
CA LEU A 164 5.91 19.37 -8.11
C LEU A 164 5.43 18.07 -7.50
N ASN A 165 5.05 17.11 -8.32
CA ASN A 165 4.46 15.84 -7.91
C ASN A 165 3.34 15.99 -6.86
N GLY A 166 2.46 16.97 -7.03
CA GLY A 166 1.35 17.26 -6.11
C GLY A 166 1.74 18.06 -4.84
N VAL A 167 3.03 18.36 -4.63
CA VAL A 167 3.53 19.17 -3.50
C VAL A 167 3.76 20.62 -3.94
N SER A 168 3.20 21.58 -3.21
CA SER A 168 3.30 23.00 -3.55
C SER A 168 4.66 23.62 -3.17
N PHE A 169 5.27 24.33 -4.12
CA PHE A 169 6.51 25.12 -3.98
C PHE A 169 6.31 26.54 -4.52
N LEU A 170 5.23 27.19 -4.08
CA LEU A 170 4.82 28.49 -4.59
C LEU A 170 5.79 29.61 -4.18
N ASN A 171 6.30 30.36 -5.16
CA ASN A 171 7.06 31.59 -4.98
C ASN A 171 8.26 31.44 -4.04
N THR A 172 8.97 30.32 -4.16
CA THR A 172 10.08 29.96 -3.29
C THR A 172 11.23 29.33 -4.06
N TRP A 173 12.40 29.34 -3.43
CA TRP A 173 13.56 28.59 -3.87
C TRP A 173 13.61 27.25 -3.12
N VAL A 174 13.82 26.16 -3.85
CA VAL A 174 13.93 24.82 -3.30
C VAL A 174 15.08 24.06 -3.97
N ALA A 175 15.96 23.47 -3.16
CA ALA A 175 17.00 22.57 -3.63
C ALA A 175 16.39 21.24 -4.10
N ALA A 176 16.98 20.61 -5.13
CA ALA A 176 16.59 19.29 -5.62
C ALA A 176 16.55 18.21 -4.52
N SER A 177 17.40 18.34 -3.49
CA SER A 177 17.40 17.42 -2.33
C SER A 177 16.12 17.45 -1.49
N ASN A 178 15.31 18.51 -1.61
CA ASN A 178 14.05 18.67 -0.91
C ASN A 178 12.84 18.39 -1.83
N TYR A 179 13.08 17.89 -3.05
CA TYR A 179 11.99 17.50 -3.93
C TYR A 179 11.26 16.27 -3.36
N PRO A 180 9.96 16.15 -3.64
CA PRO A 180 9.23 14.93 -3.32
C PRO A 180 9.81 13.72 -4.07
N PRO A 181 9.43 12.50 -3.67
CA PRO A 181 9.74 11.29 -4.44
C PRO A 181 9.30 11.42 -5.91
N THR A 182 10.00 10.74 -6.81
CA THR A 182 9.65 10.69 -8.23
C THR A 182 8.34 9.94 -8.46
N CYS A 183 7.65 10.32 -9.54
CA CYS A 183 6.50 9.63 -10.08
C CYS A 183 6.71 9.32 -11.55
N ASP A 184 6.35 8.11 -11.97
CA ASP A 184 6.58 7.61 -13.34
C ASP A 184 8.03 7.77 -13.80
N GLY A 185 8.98 7.63 -12.86
CA GLY A 185 10.41 7.80 -13.12
C GLY A 185 10.87 9.25 -13.27
N GLY A 186 10.03 10.24 -12.92
CA GLY A 186 10.36 11.66 -13.01
C GLY A 186 9.48 12.57 -12.15
N TYR A 187 9.25 13.78 -12.66
CA TYR A 187 8.59 14.86 -11.96
C TYR A 187 7.57 15.56 -12.86
N TYR A 188 6.32 15.58 -12.44
CA TYR A 188 5.26 16.41 -12.97
C TYR A 188 5.29 17.78 -12.28
N LEU A 189 5.48 18.82 -13.07
CA LEU A 189 5.52 20.20 -12.62
C LEU A 189 4.32 20.96 -13.20
N ARG A 190 3.38 21.35 -12.35
CA ARG A 190 2.30 22.29 -12.68
C ARG A 190 2.77 23.71 -12.46
N VAL A 191 2.58 24.56 -13.47
CA VAL A 191 2.93 25.98 -13.42
C VAL A 191 1.74 26.81 -13.85
N ASP A 192 1.38 27.76 -13.00
CA ASP A 192 0.31 28.73 -13.22
C ASP A 192 0.82 30.11 -12.79
N GLY A 193 0.65 31.09 -13.67
CA GLY A 193 1.06 32.48 -13.45
C GLY A 193 0.19 33.43 -14.26
N ASP A 194 -0.42 34.40 -13.57
CA ASP A 194 -1.30 35.39 -14.18
C ASP A 194 -0.57 36.67 -14.65
N PHE A 195 0.72 36.82 -14.30
CA PHE A 195 1.44 38.07 -14.55
C PHE A 195 2.41 37.94 -15.72
N ALA A 196 2.57 39.03 -16.48
CA ALA A 196 3.58 39.11 -17.55
C ALA A 196 5.03 39.00 -17.03
N TRP A 197 5.23 39.08 -15.72
CA TRP A 197 6.51 38.94 -15.03
C TRP A 197 6.54 37.74 -14.07
N SER A 198 5.56 36.83 -14.17
CA SER A 198 5.62 35.51 -13.54
C SER A 198 6.85 34.77 -14.04
N HIS A 199 7.50 34.02 -13.16
CA HIS A 199 8.72 33.29 -13.50
C HIS A 199 8.82 32.00 -12.73
N ILE A 200 9.30 30.97 -13.43
CA ILE A 200 9.81 29.75 -12.83
C ILE A 200 11.00 29.23 -13.62
N GLU A 201 11.98 28.73 -12.89
CA GLU A 201 13.11 27.98 -13.42
C GLU A 201 13.30 26.70 -12.62
N ALA A 202 13.58 25.60 -13.32
CA ALA A 202 14.07 24.35 -12.77
C ALA A 202 15.40 24.06 -13.46
N ASN A 203 16.49 24.12 -12.70
CA ASN A 203 17.87 23.88 -13.15
C ASN A 203 18.29 22.46 -12.87
#